data_AF-A0A831QJJ0-F1
#
_entry.id   AF-A0A831QJJ0-F1
#
_cell.length_a   1.000
_cell.length_b   1.000
_cell.length_c   1.000
_cell.angle_alpha   90.00
_cell.angle_beta   90.00
_cell.angle_gamma   90.00
#
_symmetry.space_group_name_H-M   'P 1'
#
loop_
_entity.id
_entity.type
_entity.pdbx_description
1 polymer ?
#
loop_
_entity_poly.entity_id
_entity_poly.type
_entity_poly.pdbx_seq_one_letter_code
_entity_poly.pdbx_strand_id
1 'polypeptide(L)'
;MEKQILKLLERSGPMTGGEVWEHVGGNGLLLWRTCSLSSAIVMGPVGTRYLRLDRRVPGFGRLSPSIFREFLTYRVLGCAGQEDAIREKCERVERHIEEVSRVKLDLAYHTMTSLASHLDSELPIEKRVCFIIAGDIVYAMAHDVPRPERSTGKMVKGSDMDIVIIVEDDFPESLMNR
;
A
#
# COMPACT_ATOMS: atom_id res chain seq x y z
N MET A 1 -22.94 15.63 -4.69
CA MET A 1 -21.70 15.07 -4.10
C MET A 1 -20.57 16.09 -4.12
N GLU A 2 -20.19 16.63 -5.28
CA GLU A 2 -19.08 17.62 -5.40
C GLU A 2 -19.13 18.78 -4.39
N LYS A 3 -20.27 19.50 -4.30
CA LYS A 3 -20.45 20.59 -3.32
C LYS A 3 -20.21 20.18 -1.87
N GLN A 4 -20.51 18.92 -1.52
CA GLN A 4 -20.27 18.40 -0.16
C GLN A 4 -18.78 18.14 0.06
N ILE A 5 -18.07 17.63 -0.95
CA ILE A 5 -16.62 17.42 -0.91
C ILE A 5 -15.91 18.78 -0.79
N LEU A 6 -16.27 19.76 -1.62
CA LEU A 6 -15.67 21.10 -1.56
C LEU A 6 -15.85 21.74 -0.18
N LYS A 7 -17.06 21.72 0.38
CA LYS A 7 -17.31 22.22 1.75
C LYS A 7 -16.49 21.49 2.81
N LEU A 8 -16.26 20.19 2.64
CA LEU A 8 -15.42 19.41 3.55
C LEU A 8 -13.95 19.86 3.44
N LEU A 9 -13.41 19.98 2.24
CA LEU A 9 -12.03 20.38 1.98
C LEU A 9 -11.76 21.85 2.36
N GLU A 10 -12.72 22.75 2.15
CA GLU A 10 -12.65 24.15 2.60
C GLU A 10 -12.54 24.25 4.12
N ARG A 11 -13.30 23.42 4.84
CA ARG A 11 -13.34 23.43 6.30
C ARG A 11 -12.17 22.70 6.95
N SER A 12 -11.82 21.52 6.42
CA SER A 12 -10.87 20.60 7.03
C SER A 12 -9.46 20.67 6.42
N GLY A 13 -9.31 21.39 5.31
CA GLY A 13 -8.08 21.40 4.51
C GLY A 13 -7.92 20.14 3.65
N PRO A 14 -6.74 19.97 3.02
CA PRO A 14 -6.48 18.83 2.15
C PRO A 14 -6.50 17.47 2.87
N MET A 15 -7.15 16.50 2.25
CA MET A 15 -7.43 15.17 2.82
C MET A 15 -7.14 14.06 1.80
N THR A 16 -6.77 12.86 2.24
CA THR A 16 -6.65 11.72 1.34
C THR A 16 -8.02 11.31 0.78
N GLY A 17 -8.04 10.59 -0.35
CA GLY A 17 -9.31 10.04 -0.86
C GLY A 17 -10.01 9.14 0.14
N GLY A 18 -9.26 8.40 0.96
CA GLY A 18 -9.76 7.58 2.07
C GLY A 18 -10.39 8.41 3.17
N GLU A 19 -9.70 9.45 3.64
CA GLU A 19 -10.23 10.38 4.65
C GLU A 19 -11.53 11.05 4.17
N VAL A 20 -11.60 11.48 2.90
CA VAL A 20 -12.84 12.04 2.32
C VAL A 20 -13.93 10.98 2.24
N TRP A 21 -13.59 9.75 1.83
CA TRP A 21 -14.55 8.65 1.74
C TRP A 21 -15.15 8.28 3.09
N GLU A 22 -14.37 8.31 4.17
CA GLU A 22 -14.87 8.08 5.53
C GLU A 22 -15.91 9.13 5.97
N HIS A 23 -15.76 10.38 5.53
CA HIS A 23 -16.65 11.48 5.90
C HIS A 23 -17.90 11.58 5.01
N VAL A 24 -17.74 11.35 3.71
CA VAL A 24 -18.83 11.49 2.72
C VAL A 24 -19.61 10.17 2.58
N GLY A 25 -18.93 9.04 2.77
CA GLY A 25 -19.48 7.71 2.59
C GLY A 25 -19.86 7.40 1.14
N GLY A 26 -20.63 6.32 0.99
CA GLY A 26 -21.23 5.94 -0.30
C GLY A 26 -20.27 5.22 -1.25
N ASN A 27 -20.60 5.29 -2.55
CA ASN A 27 -19.85 4.57 -3.58
C ASN A 27 -18.51 5.25 -3.87
N GLY A 28 -17.41 4.58 -3.52
CA GLY A 28 -16.06 5.11 -3.72
C GLY A 28 -15.66 5.36 -5.17
N LEU A 29 -16.20 4.62 -6.15
CA LEU A 29 -15.97 4.90 -7.56
C LEU A 29 -16.68 6.17 -8.02
N LEU A 30 -17.88 6.43 -7.48
CA LEU A 30 -18.60 7.69 -7.74
C LEU A 30 -17.85 8.87 -7.12
N LEU A 31 -17.30 8.69 -5.92
CA LEU A 31 -16.46 9.69 -5.26
C LEU A 31 -15.20 10.00 -6.11
N TRP A 32 -14.44 8.97 -6.49
CA TRP A 32 -13.28 9.11 -7.37
C TRP A 32 -13.62 9.84 -8.67
N ARG A 33 -14.70 9.43 -9.35
CA ARG A 33 -15.15 10.04 -10.60
C ARG A 33 -15.52 11.50 -10.41
N THR A 34 -16.21 11.83 -9.32
CA THR A 34 -16.61 13.20 -9.00
C THR A 34 -15.40 14.10 -8.81
N CYS A 35 -14.40 13.65 -8.03
CA CYS A 35 -13.16 14.40 -7.84
C CYS A 35 -12.37 14.54 -9.15
N SER A 36 -12.27 13.45 -9.93
CA SER A 36 -11.46 13.42 -11.16
C SER A 36 -12.00 14.29 -12.29
N LEU A 37 -13.31 14.57 -12.30
CA LEU A 37 -13.98 15.39 -13.31
C LEU A 37 -14.20 16.84 -12.87
N SER A 38 -13.93 17.16 -11.60
CA SER A 38 -14.12 18.51 -11.07
C SER A 38 -12.94 19.41 -11.46
N SER A 39 -13.23 20.62 -11.91
CA SER A 39 -12.21 21.67 -12.09
C SER A 39 -11.89 22.43 -10.80
N ALA A 40 -12.69 22.24 -9.75
CA ALA A 40 -12.53 22.91 -8.47
C ALA A 40 -11.76 22.07 -7.43
N ILE A 41 -11.60 20.77 -7.69
CA ILE A 41 -10.86 19.84 -6.83
C ILE A 41 -9.52 19.52 -7.50
N VAL A 42 -8.44 19.72 -6.76
CA VAL A 42 -7.08 19.39 -7.16
C VAL A 42 -6.66 18.10 -6.46
N MET A 43 -5.97 17.21 -7.21
CA MET A 43 -5.52 15.91 -6.72
C MET A 43 -3.99 15.78 -6.75
N GLY A 44 -3.36 15.92 -5.59
CA GLY A 44 -1.93 15.66 -5.39
C GLY A 44 -1.62 14.16 -5.35
N PRO A 45 -0.56 13.70 -6.05
CA PRO A 45 -0.11 12.31 -5.98
C PRO A 45 0.76 12.05 -4.74
N VAL A 46 0.75 10.80 -4.24
CA VAL A 46 1.67 10.30 -3.21
C VAL A 46 2.25 8.97 -3.67
N GLY A 47 3.56 8.78 -3.52
CA GLY A 47 4.23 7.51 -3.84
C GLY A 47 4.31 7.18 -5.34
N THR A 48 4.70 5.94 -5.62
CA THR A 48 5.11 5.50 -6.96
C THR A 48 3.99 4.77 -7.71
N ARG A 49 3.72 5.16 -8.96
CA ARG A 49 2.91 4.33 -9.87
C ARG A 49 3.83 3.48 -10.72
N TYR A 50 3.54 2.19 -10.81
CA TYR A 50 4.36 1.26 -11.59
C TYR A 50 3.49 0.44 -12.53
N LEU A 51 4.04 0.15 -13.72
CA LEU A 51 3.41 -0.74 -14.69
C LEU A 51 3.67 -2.18 -14.28
N ARG A 52 2.61 -2.95 -14.07
CA ARG A 52 2.69 -4.38 -13.82
C ARG A 52 2.41 -5.15 -15.10
N LEU A 53 3.27 -6.14 -15.37
CA LEU A 53 3.00 -7.12 -16.41
C LEU A 53 2.02 -8.18 -15.89
N ASP A 54 0.90 -8.36 -16.59
CA ASP A 54 -0.17 -9.28 -16.21
C ASP A 54 -0.68 -10.05 -17.43
N ARG A 55 -0.40 -11.37 -17.44
CA ARG A 55 -0.82 -12.28 -18.52
C ARG A 55 -2.33 -12.40 -18.68
N ARG A 56 -3.12 -11.95 -17.70
CA ARG A 56 -4.58 -12.01 -17.72
C ARG A 56 -5.22 -10.78 -18.37
N VAL A 57 -4.45 -9.74 -18.68
CA VAL A 57 -4.95 -8.49 -19.27
C VAL A 57 -4.53 -8.41 -20.74
N PRO A 58 -5.45 -8.10 -21.68
CA PRO A 58 -5.09 -7.82 -23.07
C PRO A 58 -4.01 -6.73 -23.15
N GLY A 59 -2.93 -6.99 -23.89
CA GLY A 59 -1.77 -6.08 -23.96
C GLY A 59 -0.80 -6.21 -22.79
N PHE A 60 -0.99 -7.18 -21.90
CA PHE A 60 -0.07 -7.59 -20.83
C PHE A 60 0.29 -6.54 -19.78
N GLY A 61 -0.31 -5.35 -19.80
CA GLY A 61 0.05 -4.25 -18.90
C GLY A 61 -1.14 -3.73 -18.09
N ARG A 62 -0.93 -3.47 -16.80
CA ARG A 62 -1.87 -2.70 -15.97
C ARG A 62 -1.13 -1.81 -14.98
N LEU A 63 -1.74 -0.68 -14.62
CA LEU A 63 -1.19 0.20 -13.58
C LEU A 63 -1.39 -0.42 -12.19
N SER A 64 -0.36 -0.26 -11.36
CA SER A 64 -0.41 -0.47 -9.92
C SER A 64 -0.03 0.82 -9.20
N PRO A 65 -0.65 1.15 -8.05
CA PRO A 65 -1.82 0.51 -7.47
C PRO A 65 -3.07 0.55 -8.38
N SER A 66 -4.08 -0.29 -8.10
CA SER A 66 -5.37 -0.20 -8.81
C SER A 66 -5.97 1.19 -8.64
N ILE A 67 -6.75 1.68 -9.62
CA ILE A 67 -7.32 3.04 -9.61
C ILE A 67 -7.97 3.40 -8.29
N PHE A 68 -8.72 2.48 -7.69
CA PHE A 68 -9.42 2.77 -6.44
C PHE A 68 -8.48 2.80 -5.23
N ARG A 69 -7.49 1.91 -5.15
CA ARG A 69 -6.46 1.95 -4.09
C ARG A 69 -5.59 3.19 -4.24
N GLU A 70 -5.24 3.54 -5.47
CA GLU A 70 -4.54 4.77 -5.83
C GLU A 70 -5.28 5.99 -5.29
N PHE A 71 -6.58 6.08 -5.58
CA PHE A 71 -7.42 7.18 -5.12
C PHE A 71 -7.52 7.28 -3.60
N LEU A 72 -7.79 6.17 -2.90
CA LEU A 72 -8.03 6.21 -1.47
C LEU A 72 -6.76 6.47 -0.66
N THR A 73 -5.64 5.86 -1.06
CA THR A 73 -4.42 5.83 -0.25
C THR A 73 -3.36 6.81 -0.75
N TYR A 74 -3.29 7.03 -2.06
CA TYR A 74 -2.16 7.71 -2.72
C TYR A 74 -2.57 9.00 -3.45
N ARG A 75 -3.76 9.52 -3.15
CA ARG A 75 -4.20 10.85 -3.59
C ARG A 75 -4.59 11.71 -2.42
N VAL A 76 -4.11 12.94 -2.44
CA VAL A 76 -4.57 14.04 -1.59
C VAL A 76 -5.47 14.95 -2.40
N LEU A 77 -6.64 15.22 -1.87
CA LEU A 77 -7.67 16.09 -2.42
C LEU A 77 -7.59 17.45 -1.72
N GLY A 78 -7.69 18.53 -2.47
CA GLY A 78 -7.86 19.89 -1.96
C GLY A 78 -8.64 20.75 -2.94
N CYS A 79 -9.00 21.96 -2.54
CA CYS A 79 -9.62 22.93 -3.43
C CYS A 79 -8.57 23.61 -4.32
N ALA A 80 -8.98 24.10 -5.49
CA ALA A 80 -8.16 24.98 -6.32
C ALA A 80 -7.68 26.20 -5.50
N GLY A 81 -6.40 26.56 -5.60
CA GLY A 81 -5.78 27.61 -4.78
C GLY A 81 -5.18 27.11 -3.46
N GLN A 82 -5.26 25.80 -3.16
CA GLN A 82 -4.63 25.18 -1.98
C GLN A 82 -3.38 24.35 -2.34
N GLU A 83 -2.69 24.65 -3.45
CA GLU A 83 -1.62 23.82 -4.01
C GLU A 83 -0.48 23.56 -3.02
N ASP A 84 -0.09 24.57 -2.23
CA ASP A 84 0.97 24.42 -1.23
C ASP A 84 0.51 23.55 -0.05
N ALA A 85 -0.71 23.74 0.45
CA ALA A 85 -1.27 22.89 1.51
C ALA A 85 -1.47 21.44 1.06
N ILE A 86 -1.81 21.22 -0.21
CA ILE A 86 -1.89 19.89 -0.82
C ILE A 86 -0.51 19.25 -0.85
N ARG A 87 0.53 20.00 -1.27
CA ARG A 87 1.91 19.52 -1.29
C ARG A 87 2.40 19.11 0.09
N GLU A 88 2.19 19.95 1.10
CA GLU A 88 2.56 19.64 2.48
C GLU A 88 1.84 18.38 3.00
N LYS A 89 0.55 18.22 2.68
CA LYS A 89 -0.19 17.01 3.05
C LYS A 89 0.35 15.79 2.30
N CYS A 90 0.71 15.91 1.02
CA CYS A 90 1.34 14.82 0.27
C CYS A 90 2.64 14.38 0.93
N GLU A 91 3.54 15.31 1.27
CA GLU A 91 4.81 15.03 1.96
C GLU A 91 4.61 14.41 3.34
N ARG A 92 3.57 14.80 4.08
CA ARG A 92 3.22 14.15 5.36
C ARG A 92 2.76 12.71 5.15
N VAL A 93 1.90 12.46 4.17
CA VAL A 93 1.40 11.12 3.88
C VAL A 93 2.53 10.23 3.37
N GLU A 94 3.40 10.75 2.50
CA GLU A 94 4.57 10.03 1.99
C GLU A 94 5.51 9.59 3.12
N ARG A 95 5.90 10.51 4.01
CA ARG A 95 6.73 10.18 5.19
C ARG A 95 6.10 9.13 6.09
N HIS A 96 4.79 9.18 6.29
CA HIS A 96 4.07 8.16 7.07
C HIS A 96 4.15 6.79 6.40
N ILE A 97 3.92 6.72 5.09
CA ILE A 97 4.00 5.47 4.31
C ILE A 97 5.43 4.90 4.33
N GLU A 98 6.45 5.75 4.22
CA GLU A 98 7.86 5.35 4.35
C GLU A 98 8.16 4.76 5.73
N GLU A 99 7.66 5.41 6.79
CA GLU A 99 7.81 4.91 8.16
C GLU A 99 7.11 3.55 8.36
N VAL A 100 5.88 3.42 7.89
CA VAL A 100 5.14 2.13 7.91
C VAL A 100 5.91 1.06 7.13
N SER A 101 6.48 1.41 5.98
CA SER A 101 7.29 0.50 5.16
C SER A 101 8.54 0.05 5.90
N ARG A 102 9.25 0.97 6.56
CA ARG A 102 10.43 0.67 7.38
C ARG A 102 10.11 -0.28 8.53
N VAL A 103 9.07 0.02 9.32
CA VAL A 103 8.65 -0.82 10.45
C VAL A 103 8.29 -2.23 10.00
N LYS A 104 7.59 -2.35 8.86
CA LYS A 104 7.25 -3.67 8.28
C LYS A 104 8.49 -4.41 7.79
N LEU A 105 9.42 -3.73 7.14
CA LEU A 105 10.66 -4.31 6.66
C LEU A 105 11.51 -4.82 7.83
N ASP A 106 11.63 -4.03 8.89
CA ASP A 106 12.33 -4.43 10.12
C ASP A 106 11.68 -5.66 10.74
N LEU A 107 10.34 -5.70 10.83
CA LEU A 107 9.64 -6.90 11.33
C LEU A 107 9.91 -8.13 10.47
N ALA A 108 9.91 -7.98 9.14
CA ALA A 108 10.24 -9.07 8.21
C ALA A 108 11.64 -9.60 8.50
N TYR A 109 12.61 -8.69 8.55
CA TYR A 109 14.01 -9.01 8.74
C TYR A 109 14.26 -9.73 10.06
N HIS A 110 13.73 -9.20 11.18
CA HIS A 110 13.87 -9.83 12.49
C HIS A 110 13.20 -11.22 12.53
N THR A 111 12.02 -11.35 11.95
CA THR A 111 11.28 -12.63 11.92
C THR A 111 12.07 -13.69 11.13
N MET A 112 12.53 -13.33 9.92
CA MET A 112 13.28 -14.26 9.06
C MET A 112 14.66 -14.60 9.66
N THR A 113 15.36 -13.63 10.23
CA THR A 113 16.67 -13.87 10.88
C THR A 113 16.53 -14.78 12.10
N SER A 114 15.48 -14.58 12.90
CA SER A 114 15.17 -15.43 14.06
C SER A 114 14.85 -16.86 13.63
N LEU A 115 14.02 -17.02 12.60
CA LEU A 115 13.69 -18.32 12.00
C LEU A 115 14.94 -19.02 11.46
N ALA A 116 15.75 -18.30 10.66
CA ALA A 116 16.99 -18.82 10.10
C ALA A 116 17.95 -19.29 11.20
N SER A 117 18.17 -18.49 12.25
CA SER A 117 19.05 -18.84 13.37
C SER A 117 18.58 -20.09 14.12
N HIS A 118 17.26 -20.28 14.27
CA HIS A 118 16.72 -21.47 14.92
C HIS A 118 16.97 -22.73 14.09
N LEU A 119 16.72 -22.63 12.77
CA LEU A 119 16.90 -23.74 11.84
C LEU A 119 18.38 -24.02 11.52
N ASP A 120 19.27 -23.04 11.68
CA ASP A 120 20.71 -23.20 11.39
C ASP A 120 21.37 -24.28 12.26
N SER A 121 20.80 -24.55 13.43
CA SER A 121 21.22 -25.64 14.31
C SER A 121 20.95 -27.04 13.74
N GLU A 122 20.02 -27.16 12.79
CA GLU A 122 19.63 -28.41 12.14
C GLU A 122 20.19 -28.51 10.70
N LEU A 123 20.35 -27.38 10.01
CA LEU A 123 20.75 -27.30 8.61
C LEU A 123 21.44 -25.96 8.31
N PRO A 124 22.55 -25.88 7.56
CA PRO A 124 23.16 -24.57 7.24
C PRO A 124 22.25 -23.72 6.32
N ILE A 125 21.40 -22.87 6.92
CA ILE A 125 20.35 -22.12 6.23
C ILE A 125 20.94 -21.07 5.29
N GLU A 126 21.99 -20.37 5.72
CA GLU A 126 22.63 -19.30 4.95
C GLU A 126 23.13 -19.75 3.57
N LYS A 127 23.42 -21.05 3.41
CA LYS A 127 23.92 -21.61 2.15
C LYS A 127 22.81 -22.18 1.26
N ARG A 128 21.65 -22.50 1.84
CA ARG A 128 20.61 -23.32 1.20
C ARG A 128 19.29 -22.59 1.01
N VAL A 129 19.14 -21.39 1.58
CA VAL A 129 17.90 -20.61 1.55
C VAL A 129 18.17 -19.17 1.13
N CYS A 130 17.34 -18.66 0.22
CA CYS A 130 17.31 -17.26 -0.18
C CYS A 130 15.93 -16.66 0.15
N PHE A 131 15.93 -15.58 0.94
CA PHE A 131 14.74 -14.81 1.25
C PHE A 131 14.68 -13.57 0.36
N ILE A 132 13.56 -13.37 -0.33
CA ILE A 132 13.31 -12.21 -1.20
C ILE A 132 12.07 -11.48 -0.68
N ILE A 133 12.18 -10.16 -0.56
CA ILE A 133 11.05 -9.28 -0.25
C ILE A 133 10.51 -8.68 -1.54
N ALA A 134 9.19 -8.73 -1.71
CA ALA A 134 8.49 -8.26 -2.89
C ALA A 134 7.28 -7.38 -2.51
N GLY A 135 6.51 -6.95 -3.52
CA GLY A 135 5.26 -6.22 -3.31
C GLY A 135 5.44 -4.71 -3.18
N ASP A 136 4.47 -4.03 -2.56
CA ASP A 136 4.47 -2.56 -2.45
C ASP A 136 5.62 -2.04 -1.55
N ILE A 137 6.14 -2.87 -0.64
CA ILE A 137 7.19 -2.48 0.31
C ILE A 137 8.52 -2.14 -0.37
N VAL A 138 8.84 -2.75 -1.53
CA VAL A 138 10.09 -2.45 -2.26
C VAL A 138 10.06 -1.06 -2.91
N TYR A 139 8.87 -0.46 -3.01
CA TYR A 139 8.66 0.90 -3.50
C TYR A 139 8.42 1.90 -2.35
N ALA A 140 8.64 1.50 -1.10
CA ALA A 140 8.26 2.28 0.09
C ALA A 140 6.79 2.69 0.08
N MET A 141 5.91 1.77 -0.35
CA MET A 141 4.47 1.99 -0.48
C MET A 141 3.63 1.13 0.45
N ALA A 142 4.21 0.52 1.49
CA ALA A 142 3.40 -0.21 2.45
C ALA A 142 2.49 0.76 3.20
N HIS A 143 1.22 0.41 3.36
CA HIS A 143 0.24 1.24 4.06
C HIS A 143 -0.33 0.49 5.26
N ASP A 144 -0.99 1.20 6.16
CA ASP A 144 -1.60 0.72 7.41
C ASP A 144 -3.15 0.83 7.42
N VAL A 145 -3.73 1.18 6.26
CA VAL A 145 -5.19 1.25 6.05
C VAL A 145 -5.90 -0.01 6.56
N PRO A 146 -6.89 0.11 7.46
CA PRO A 146 -7.66 -1.03 7.95
C PRO A 146 -8.44 -1.73 6.84
N ARG A 147 -8.39 -3.05 6.82
CA ARG A 147 -9.19 -3.87 5.89
C ARG A 147 -9.49 -5.25 6.48
N PRO A 148 -10.57 -5.91 6.03
CA PRO A 148 -10.79 -7.31 6.36
C PRO A 148 -9.75 -8.18 5.65
N GLU A 149 -9.11 -9.07 6.40
CA GLU A 149 -8.26 -10.12 5.85
C GLU A 149 -9.16 -11.21 5.23
N ARG A 150 -8.82 -11.70 4.04
CA ARG A 150 -9.70 -12.55 3.23
C ARG A 150 -9.93 -13.93 3.82
N SER A 151 -8.91 -14.53 4.44
CA SER A 151 -8.98 -15.90 4.96
C SER A 151 -9.64 -15.99 6.33
N THR A 152 -9.51 -14.95 7.16
CA THR A 152 -9.97 -14.93 8.55
C THR A 152 -11.15 -14.00 8.79
N GLY A 153 -11.43 -13.07 7.87
CA GLY A 153 -12.43 -12.01 8.05
C GLY A 153 -12.08 -10.97 9.11
N LYS A 154 -10.93 -11.11 9.78
CA LYS A 154 -10.51 -10.21 10.86
C LYS A 154 -10.04 -8.89 10.27
N MET A 155 -10.30 -7.80 11.00
CA MET A 155 -9.74 -6.50 10.65
C MET A 155 -8.23 -6.53 10.90
N VAL A 156 -7.46 -6.30 9.84
CA VAL A 156 -6.01 -6.12 9.89
C VAL A 156 -5.67 -4.70 9.49
N LYS A 157 -4.53 -4.21 9.97
CA LYS A 157 -4.00 -2.90 9.59
C LYS A 157 -2.95 -3.07 8.50
N GLY A 158 -3.30 -2.66 7.29
CA GLY A 158 -2.32 -2.43 6.23
C GLY A 158 -2.19 -3.47 5.12
N SER A 159 -1.19 -3.22 4.27
CA SER A 159 -0.76 -4.09 3.17
C SER A 159 -0.10 -5.38 3.66
N ASP A 160 -0.24 -6.44 2.86
CA ASP A 160 0.47 -7.70 3.08
C ASP A 160 2.00 -7.51 2.93
N MET A 161 2.73 -8.47 3.47
CA MET A 161 4.19 -8.57 3.32
C MET A 161 4.49 -9.76 2.43
N ASP A 162 4.94 -9.49 1.20
CA ASP A 162 5.24 -10.53 0.22
C ASP A 162 6.68 -11.00 0.43
N ILE A 163 6.84 -12.18 1.05
CA ILE A 163 8.14 -12.85 1.23
C ILE A 163 8.14 -14.09 0.36
N VAL A 164 9.16 -14.20 -0.50
CA VAL A 164 9.44 -15.40 -1.29
C VAL A 164 10.65 -16.09 -0.68
N ILE A 165 10.51 -17.37 -0.40
CA ILE A 165 11.58 -18.20 0.14
C ILE A 165 11.94 -19.22 -0.95
N ILE A 166 13.21 -19.20 -1.36
CA ILE A 166 13.77 -20.15 -2.32
C ILE A 166 14.72 -21.05 -1.55
N VAL A 167 14.58 -22.37 -1.73
CA VAL A 167 15.42 -23.38 -1.10
C VAL A 167 16.08 -24.26 -2.16
N GLU A 168 17.15 -24.95 -1.80
CA GLU A 168 17.74 -25.99 -2.66
C GLU A 168 16.78 -27.16 -2.90
N ASP A 169 16.96 -27.87 -4.02
CA ASP A 169 16.08 -28.97 -4.43
C ASP A 169 16.00 -30.12 -3.41
N ASP A 170 17.06 -30.34 -2.62
CA ASP A 170 17.16 -31.37 -1.58
C ASP A 170 16.88 -30.81 -0.17
N PHE A 171 16.23 -29.65 -0.07
CA PHE A 171 15.85 -29.07 1.22
C PHE A 171 14.77 -29.94 1.90
N PRO A 172 14.90 -30.28 3.20
CA PRO A 172 13.97 -31.19 3.86
C PRO A 172 12.53 -30.65 3.90
N GLU A 173 11.57 -31.41 3.37
CA GLU A 173 10.15 -31.05 3.36
C GLU A 173 9.57 -30.84 4.77
N SER A 174 10.10 -31.56 5.77
CA SER A 174 9.74 -31.39 7.17
C SER A 174 10.07 -29.99 7.72
N LEU A 175 11.11 -29.35 7.19
CA LEU A 175 11.49 -27.98 7.56
C LEU A 175 10.73 -26.94 6.74
N MET A 176 10.30 -27.25 5.51
CA MET A 176 9.48 -26.35 4.70
C MET A 176 8.07 -26.13 5.28
N ASN A 177 7.54 -27.13 5.99
CA ASN A 177 6.18 -27.10 6.54
C ASN A 177 6.11 -26.56 7.99
N ARG A 178 7.24 -26.12 8.57
CA ARG A 178 7.31 -25.50 9.91
C ARG A 178 7.13 -23.99 9.81
#